data_AF-A0A9D5N6N4-F1
#
_entry.id   AF-A0A9D5N6N4-F1
#
_cell.length_a   1.000
_cell.length_b   1.000
_cell.length_c   1.000
_cell.angle_alpha   90.00
_cell.angle_beta   90.00
_cell.angle_gamma   90.00
#
_symmetry.space_group_name_H-M   'P 1'
#
loop_
_entity.id
_entity.type
_entity.pdbx_description
1 polymer ?
#
loop_
_entity_poly.entity_id
_entity_poly.type
_entity_poly.pdbx_seq_one_letter_code
_entity_poly.pdbx_strand_id
1 'polypeptide(L)'
;MKDLELKYEALGFTNDLIFKYVLTSDIELCRELISRIDPEIDTEGIHYVDSEKEIIIGVKDEKRVRLDIVTEMPGSINDLEMFRYKPKILPKTARYNAAMIDAQLTRSKLPADLPDVNVIFLCTYDPFGYGEPIYHAQAQLYEHPECDYNEGRRICILTNKGIEKAPEKLKPVIQLLTGKNEELNDDFYRRIQAAVKEIKTDPEVRRSAMNWLEKEDAIRREGREEG
;
A
#
# COMPACT_ATOMS: atom_id res chain seq x y z
N MET A 1 29.71 4.02 4.23
CA MET A 1 29.43 4.58 2.89
C MET A 1 29.25 3.50 1.82
N LYS A 2 30.25 2.66 1.49
CA LYS A 2 30.10 1.65 0.40
C LYS A 2 28.99 0.61 0.61
N ASP A 3 28.70 0.24 1.86
CA ASP A 3 27.61 -0.68 2.22
C ASP A 3 26.20 -0.07 2.04
N LEU A 4 26.03 1.19 2.48
CA LEU A 4 24.77 1.94 2.29
C LEU A 4 24.46 2.16 0.81
N GLU A 5 25.49 2.40 -0.01
CA GLU A 5 25.33 2.54 -1.45
C GLU A 5 24.77 1.27 -2.10
N LEU A 6 25.30 0.10 -1.74
CA LEU A 6 24.81 -1.18 -2.23
C LEU A 6 23.37 -1.44 -1.78
N LYS A 7 23.03 -1.06 -0.54
CA LYS A 7 21.66 -1.15 -0.01
C LYS A 7 20.71 -0.22 -0.75
N TYR A 8 21.12 1.01 -1.04
CA TYR A 8 20.35 1.95 -1.86
C TYR A 8 20.09 1.39 -3.25
N GLU A 9 21.12 0.82 -3.88
CA GLU A 9 20.96 0.25 -5.20
C GLU A 9 20.02 -0.95 -5.23
N ALA A 10 19.97 -1.73 -4.15
CA ALA A 10 19.06 -2.85 -3.98
C ALA A 10 17.61 -2.43 -3.66
N LEU A 11 17.32 -1.15 -3.38
CA LEU A 11 15.95 -0.69 -3.17
C LEU A 11 15.15 -0.81 -4.46
N GLY A 12 14.02 -1.50 -4.37
CA GLY A 12 13.05 -1.66 -5.45
C GLY A 12 11.66 -1.20 -5.02
N PHE A 13 10.67 -1.53 -5.85
CA PHE A 13 9.27 -1.13 -5.66
C PHE A 13 8.68 -1.54 -4.31
N THR A 14 9.15 -2.63 -3.70
CA THR A 14 8.68 -3.11 -2.39
C THR A 14 9.20 -2.30 -1.19
N ASN A 15 10.02 -1.27 -1.41
CA ASN A 15 10.40 -0.35 -0.34
C ASN A 15 9.34 0.75 -0.22
N ASP A 16 8.80 0.96 0.98
CA ASP A 16 7.67 1.89 1.21
C ASP A 16 7.93 3.32 0.70
N LEU A 17 9.18 3.81 0.74
CA LEU A 17 9.54 5.14 0.22
C LEU A 17 9.54 5.14 -1.31
N ILE A 18 10.19 4.16 -1.93
CA ILE A 18 10.24 4.04 -3.40
C ILE A 18 8.84 3.79 -3.98
N PHE A 19 8.06 2.92 -3.34
CA PHE A 19 6.65 2.66 -3.65
C PHE A 19 5.85 3.96 -3.78
N LYS A 20 5.93 4.82 -2.74
CA LYS A 20 5.27 6.14 -2.73
C LYS A 20 5.70 6.99 -3.91
N TYR A 21 7.00 7.25 -4.04
CA TYR A 21 7.50 8.13 -5.08
C TYR A 21 7.15 7.63 -6.49
N VAL A 22 7.25 6.31 -6.74
CA VAL A 22 6.88 5.70 -8.02
C VAL A 22 5.42 5.94 -8.34
N LEU A 23 4.51 5.60 -7.42
CA LEU A 23 3.09 5.75 -7.71
C LEU A 23 2.70 7.22 -7.80
N THR A 24 3.19 8.09 -6.91
CA THR A 24 2.87 9.53 -6.98
C THR A 24 3.48 10.26 -8.19
N SER A 25 4.47 9.67 -8.88
CA SER A 25 5.06 10.27 -10.09
C SER A 25 4.14 10.20 -11.32
N ASP A 26 3.25 9.20 -11.37
CA ASP A 26 2.32 9.01 -12.48
C ASP A 26 1.02 8.37 -11.96
N ILE A 27 -0.07 9.13 -11.99
CA ILE A 27 -1.40 8.66 -11.56
C ILE A 27 -1.86 7.43 -12.36
N GLU A 28 -1.41 7.26 -13.61
CA GLU A 28 -1.77 6.09 -14.43
C GLU A 28 -1.12 4.80 -13.91
N LEU A 29 0.06 4.88 -13.26
CA LEU A 29 0.64 3.72 -12.59
C LEU A 29 -0.21 3.29 -11.39
N CYS A 30 -0.68 4.27 -10.60
CA CYS A 30 -1.57 4.00 -9.47
C CYS A 30 -2.92 3.46 -9.94
N ARG A 31 -3.52 4.09 -10.95
CA ARG A 31 -4.78 3.68 -11.58
C ARG A 31 -4.73 2.23 -12.06
N GLU A 32 -3.72 1.90 -12.87
CA GLU A 32 -3.56 0.56 -13.43
C GLU A 32 -3.24 -0.47 -12.34
N LEU A 33 -2.47 -0.10 -11.30
CA LEU A 33 -2.22 -0.97 -10.16
C LEU A 33 -3.54 -1.38 -9.46
N ILE A 34 -4.39 -0.40 -9.14
CA ILE A 34 -5.68 -0.64 -8.49
C ILE A 34 -6.56 -1.54 -9.38
N SER A 35 -6.69 -1.20 -10.67
CA SER A 35 -7.49 -2.01 -11.62
C SER A 35 -6.98 -3.45 -11.80
N ARG A 36 -5.67 -3.70 -11.63
CA ARG A 36 -5.10 -5.05 -11.68
C ARG A 36 -5.37 -5.83 -10.39
N ILE A 37 -5.28 -5.17 -9.24
CA ILE A 37 -5.54 -5.76 -7.92
C ILE A 37 -7.01 -6.11 -7.77
N ASP A 38 -7.88 -5.18 -8.14
CA ASP A 38 -9.31 -5.29 -7.93
C ASP A 38 -10.06 -4.73 -9.14
N PRO A 39 -10.39 -5.58 -10.11
CA PRO A 39 -11.08 -5.16 -11.34
C PRO A 39 -12.50 -4.63 -11.11
N GLU A 40 -13.06 -4.80 -9.91
CA GLU A 40 -14.39 -4.28 -9.55
C GLU A 40 -14.35 -2.80 -9.16
N ILE A 41 -13.17 -2.26 -8.81
CA ILE A 41 -13.01 -0.84 -8.52
C ILE A 41 -12.99 -0.07 -9.83
N ASP A 42 -14.00 0.77 -10.03
CA ASP A 42 -13.98 1.76 -11.10
C ASP A 42 -12.94 2.85 -10.77
N THR A 43 -11.99 3.01 -11.68
CA THR A 43 -10.87 3.94 -11.52
C THR A 43 -10.97 5.16 -12.43
N GLU A 44 -12.11 5.36 -13.09
CA GLU A 44 -12.38 6.57 -13.86
C GLU A 44 -12.39 7.80 -12.95
N GLY A 45 -11.74 8.89 -13.39
CA GLY A 45 -11.67 10.14 -12.62
C GLY A 45 -10.79 10.07 -11.36
N ILE A 46 -9.94 9.05 -11.23
CA ILE A 46 -8.99 8.92 -10.13
C ILE A 46 -8.11 10.18 -10.00
N HIS A 47 -7.93 10.64 -8.76
CA HIS A 47 -6.97 11.69 -8.44
C HIS A 47 -6.40 11.47 -7.04
N TYR A 48 -5.22 12.03 -6.80
CA TYR A 48 -4.61 12.00 -5.47
C TYR A 48 -5.37 12.90 -4.51
N VAL A 49 -5.67 12.36 -3.33
CA VAL A 49 -6.11 13.16 -2.19
C VAL A 49 -4.86 13.54 -1.43
N ASP A 50 -4.72 14.84 -1.16
CA ASP A 50 -3.63 15.32 -0.32
C ASP A 50 -3.80 14.81 1.11
N SER A 51 -3.14 13.70 1.41
CA SER A 51 -3.12 13.07 2.72
C SER A 51 -2.21 13.81 3.71
N GLU A 52 -1.55 14.91 3.29
CA GLU A 52 -0.75 15.78 4.18
C GLU A 52 -1.62 16.60 5.16
N LYS A 53 -2.95 16.47 5.13
CA LYS A 53 -3.79 16.84 6.28
C LYS A 53 -3.60 15.83 7.41
N GLU A 54 -2.44 15.93 8.06
CA GLU A 54 -2.07 15.25 9.30
C GLU A 54 -3.27 15.18 10.26
N ILE A 55 -3.81 13.99 10.49
CA ILE A 55 -4.73 13.83 11.63
C ILE A 55 -3.84 13.74 12.87
N ILE A 56 -3.73 14.86 13.57
CA ILE A 56 -3.16 14.93 14.91
C ILE A 56 -4.15 14.22 15.84
N ILE A 57 -3.91 12.95 16.14
CA ILE A 57 -4.61 12.26 17.24
C ILE A 57 -3.80 12.46 18.51
N GLY A 58 -4.12 13.51 19.26
CA GLY A 58 -3.50 13.77 20.54
C GLY A 58 -4.01 12.83 21.61
N VAL A 59 -3.18 11.87 22.05
CA VAL A 59 -3.06 11.50 23.47
C VAL A 59 -1.59 11.10 23.76
N LYS A 60 -0.90 12.00 24.47
CA LYS A 60 0.41 11.85 25.16
C LYS A 60 1.70 11.65 24.38
N ASP A 61 1.67 11.21 23.13
CA ASP A 61 2.81 11.29 22.20
C ASP A 61 2.24 11.64 20.83
N GLU A 62 2.74 12.70 20.17
CA GLU A 62 2.31 13.14 18.84
C GLU A 62 2.69 12.10 17.77
N LYS A 63 2.02 10.94 17.76
CA LYS A 63 2.15 9.95 16.71
C LYS A 63 1.34 10.42 15.51
N ARG A 64 2.02 11.15 14.63
CA ARG A 64 1.53 11.48 13.29
C ARG A 64 1.49 10.18 12.49
N VAL A 65 0.29 9.73 12.11
CA VAL A 65 0.13 8.59 11.22
C VAL A 65 -0.20 9.11 9.83
N ARG A 66 0.62 8.74 8.85
CA ARG A 66 0.50 9.12 7.46
C ARG A 66 0.01 7.92 6.68
N LEU A 67 -1.13 8.07 6.00
CA LEU A 67 -1.57 7.13 4.97
C LEU A 67 -0.60 7.22 3.80
N ASP A 68 -0.27 6.08 3.22
CA ASP A 68 0.81 5.99 2.24
C ASP A 68 0.44 6.70 0.93
N ILE A 69 -0.60 6.24 0.24
CA ILE A 69 -1.11 6.85 -0.99
C ILE A 69 -2.64 6.81 -0.93
N VAL A 70 -3.26 7.98 -0.94
CA VAL A 70 -4.72 8.11 -0.92
C VAL A 70 -5.20 8.63 -2.26
N THR A 71 -6.19 7.95 -2.83
CA THR A 71 -6.83 8.34 -4.10
C THR A 71 -8.33 8.40 -3.93
N GLU A 72 -8.98 9.39 -4.56
CA GLU A 72 -10.44 9.50 -4.63
C GLU A 72 -10.88 9.30 -6.08
N MET A 73 -11.99 8.58 -6.25
CA MET A 73 -12.71 8.38 -7.51
C MET A 73 -14.21 8.60 -7.21
N PRO A 74 -15.08 8.71 -8.22
CA PRO A 74 -16.52 8.80 -7.99
C PRO A 74 -17.02 7.64 -7.12
N GLY A 75 -17.50 7.97 -5.93
CA GLY A 75 -18.12 7.00 -5.00
C GLY A 75 -17.15 6.19 -4.13
N SER A 76 -15.83 6.31 -4.29
CA SER A 76 -14.89 5.57 -3.43
C SER A 76 -13.55 6.26 -3.21
N ILE A 77 -12.92 5.95 -2.08
CA ILE A 77 -11.58 6.37 -1.70
C ILE A 77 -10.74 5.14 -1.42
N ASN A 78 -9.54 5.09 -1.98
CA ASN A 78 -8.58 4.03 -1.73
C ASN A 78 -7.40 4.55 -0.94
N ASP A 79 -6.89 3.70 -0.07
CA ASP A 79 -5.61 3.85 0.62
C ASP A 79 -4.72 2.66 0.27
N LEU A 80 -3.59 2.93 -0.38
CA LEU A 80 -2.64 1.93 -0.85
C LEU A 80 -1.42 1.90 0.05
N GLU A 81 -1.13 0.73 0.63
CA GLU A 81 -0.15 0.56 1.69
C GLU A 81 0.84 -0.56 1.32
N MET A 82 2.14 -0.24 1.21
CA MET A 82 3.19 -1.25 1.12
C MET A 82 3.43 -1.85 2.51
N PHE A 83 3.11 -3.13 2.70
CA PHE A 83 3.07 -3.72 4.03
C PHE A 83 4.15 -4.79 4.23
N ARG A 84 5.12 -4.46 5.11
CA ARG A 84 6.27 -5.32 5.45
C ARG A 84 6.38 -5.66 6.93
N TYR A 85 5.44 -5.20 7.75
CA TYR A 85 5.45 -5.35 9.20
C TYR A 85 4.93 -6.72 9.65
N LYS A 86 4.75 -6.92 10.97
CA LYS A 86 4.27 -8.20 11.52
C LYS A 86 2.81 -8.46 11.11
N PRO A 87 2.45 -9.66 10.61
CA PRO A 87 1.09 -9.96 10.14
C PRO A 87 -0.01 -9.63 11.16
N LYS A 88 0.28 -9.87 12.45
CA LYS A 88 -0.67 -9.65 13.57
C LYS A 88 -1.19 -8.22 13.72
N ILE A 89 -0.50 -7.22 13.16
CA ILE A 89 -0.95 -5.82 13.26
C ILE A 89 -1.82 -5.41 12.07
N LEU A 90 -1.77 -6.14 10.95
CA LEU A 90 -2.42 -5.78 9.69
C LEU A 90 -3.93 -5.50 9.86
N PRO A 91 -4.75 -6.37 10.50
CA PRO A 91 -6.19 -6.08 10.64
C PRO A 91 -6.48 -4.82 11.46
N LYS A 92 -5.64 -4.52 12.47
CA LYS A 92 -5.79 -3.32 13.28
C LYS A 92 -5.34 -2.07 12.52
N THR A 93 -4.29 -2.17 11.70
CA THR A 93 -3.84 -1.10 10.80
C THR A 93 -4.91 -0.81 9.75
N ALA A 94 -5.48 -1.84 9.12
CA ALA A 94 -6.57 -1.67 8.14
C ALA A 94 -7.76 -0.90 8.73
N ARG A 95 -8.24 -1.32 9.91
CA ARG A 95 -9.33 -0.64 10.61
C ARG A 95 -8.97 0.80 10.99
N TYR A 96 -7.72 1.03 11.40
CA TYR A 96 -7.23 2.37 11.74
C TYR A 96 -7.24 3.28 10.50
N ASN A 97 -6.69 2.82 9.38
CA ASN A 97 -6.62 3.60 8.14
C ASN A 97 -8.01 3.97 7.63
N ALA A 98 -8.95 3.01 7.60
CA ALA A 98 -10.33 3.28 7.21
C ALA A 98 -10.99 4.35 8.12
N ALA A 99 -10.81 4.23 9.44
CA ALA A 99 -11.36 5.20 10.39
C ALA A 99 -10.77 6.62 10.23
N MET A 100 -9.51 6.72 9.79
CA MET A 100 -8.86 8.00 9.52
C MET A 100 -9.47 8.70 8.31
N ILE A 101 -9.75 7.93 7.26
CA ILE A 101 -10.44 8.42 6.05
C ILE A 101 -11.85 8.90 6.43
N ASP A 102 -12.63 8.09 7.15
CA ASP A 102 -13.96 8.47 7.64
C ASP A 102 -13.91 9.76 8.48
N ALA A 103 -12.93 9.89 9.38
CA ALA A 103 -12.77 11.07 10.23
C ALA A 103 -12.41 12.35 9.44
N GLN A 104 -11.76 12.23 8.29
CA GLN A 104 -11.53 13.36 7.38
C GLN A 104 -12.80 13.75 6.62
N LEU A 105 -13.55 12.76 6.13
CA LEU A 105 -14.74 12.97 5.28
C LEU A 105 -15.95 13.47 6.06
N THR A 106 -16.14 12.99 7.30
CA THR A 106 -17.24 13.42 8.18
C THR A 106 -17.17 14.89 8.59
N ARG A 107 -16.07 15.59 8.28
CA ARG A 107 -15.98 17.05 8.42
C ARG A 107 -16.79 17.83 7.37
N SER A 108 -17.13 17.19 6.25
CA SER A 108 -17.78 17.84 5.11
C SER A 108 -18.94 17.05 4.49
N LYS A 109 -19.13 15.78 4.86
CA LYS A 109 -20.21 14.90 4.33
C LYS A 109 -21.09 14.35 5.46
N LEU A 110 -22.36 14.10 5.14
CA LEU A 110 -23.25 13.35 6.03
C LEU A 110 -22.91 11.86 5.97
N PRO A 111 -23.21 11.07 7.02
CA PRO A 111 -22.94 9.63 7.01
C PRO A 111 -23.56 8.88 5.83
N ALA A 112 -24.74 9.30 5.36
CA ALA A 112 -25.43 8.68 4.22
C ALA A 112 -24.76 8.96 2.87
N ASP A 113 -23.87 9.95 2.81
CA ASP A 113 -23.16 10.38 1.59
C ASP A 113 -21.67 10.00 1.63
N LEU A 114 -21.26 9.16 2.60
CA LEU A 114 -19.89 8.68 2.68
C LEU A 114 -19.60 7.76 1.48
N PRO A 115 -18.48 7.99 0.76
CA PRO A 115 -18.03 7.09 -0.28
C PRO A 115 -17.56 5.77 0.34
N ASP A 116 -17.46 4.73 -0.49
CA ASP A 116 -16.82 3.48 -0.09
C ASP A 116 -15.33 3.73 0.22
N VAL A 117 -14.77 2.98 1.17
CA VAL A 117 -13.38 3.07 1.60
C VAL A 117 -12.69 1.73 1.39
N ASN A 118 -11.70 1.72 0.50
CA ASN A 118 -10.89 0.56 0.19
C ASN A 118 -9.49 0.70 0.80
N VAL A 119 -9.08 -0.21 1.66
CA VAL A 119 -7.70 -0.26 2.15
C VAL A 119 -6.98 -1.42 1.46
N ILE A 120 -5.99 -1.10 0.64
CA ILE A 120 -5.30 -2.04 -0.26
C ILE A 120 -3.87 -2.23 0.24
N PHE A 121 -3.61 -3.38 0.86
CA PHE A 121 -2.28 -3.77 1.29
C PHE A 121 -1.56 -4.56 0.21
N LEU A 122 -0.33 -4.14 -0.10
CA LEU A 122 0.62 -4.89 -0.92
C LEU A 122 1.66 -5.55 -0.02
N CYS A 123 1.53 -6.86 0.20
CA CYS A 123 2.38 -7.60 1.15
C CYS A 123 3.50 -8.36 0.44
N THR A 124 4.75 -8.17 0.87
CA THR A 124 5.92 -8.94 0.39
C THR A 124 6.00 -10.36 0.96
N TYR A 125 4.93 -10.84 1.57
CA TYR A 125 4.77 -12.15 2.17
C TYR A 125 3.27 -12.49 2.22
N ASP A 126 2.93 -13.73 2.57
CA ASP A 126 1.54 -14.14 2.84
C ASP A 126 1.25 -14.00 4.34
N PRO A 127 0.42 -13.01 4.77
CA PRO A 127 0.16 -12.77 6.18
C PRO A 127 -0.71 -13.83 6.87
N PHE A 128 -1.44 -14.65 6.11
CA PHE A 128 -2.36 -15.66 6.65
C PHE A 128 -1.91 -17.09 6.38
N GLY A 129 -1.01 -17.30 5.43
CA GLY A 129 -0.36 -18.59 5.16
C GLY A 129 -1.22 -19.58 4.37
N TYR A 130 -2.32 -19.13 3.77
CA TYR A 130 -3.20 -19.98 2.94
C TYR A 130 -2.77 -20.05 1.46
N GLY A 131 -1.72 -19.31 1.09
CA GLY A 131 -1.19 -19.30 -0.28
C GLY A 131 -2.16 -18.70 -1.29
N GLU A 132 -2.98 -17.74 -0.87
CA GLU A 132 -3.85 -16.99 -1.78
C GLU A 132 -3.13 -15.78 -2.37
N PRO A 133 -3.36 -15.45 -3.65
CA PRO A 133 -2.80 -14.25 -4.26
C PRO A 133 -3.39 -12.99 -3.63
N ILE A 134 -4.68 -13.00 -3.30
CA ILE A 134 -5.38 -11.89 -2.69
C ILE A 134 -6.35 -12.40 -1.63
N TYR A 135 -6.45 -11.69 -0.51
CA TYR A 135 -7.51 -11.86 0.47
C TYR A 135 -8.40 -10.62 0.48
N HIS A 136 -9.70 -10.85 0.61
CA HIS A 136 -10.70 -9.80 0.78
C HIS A 136 -11.31 -9.94 2.17
N ALA A 137 -11.44 -8.83 2.88
CA ALA A 137 -12.14 -8.76 4.15
C ALA A 137 -13.12 -7.58 4.14
N GLN A 138 -14.34 -7.85 4.57
CA GLN A 138 -15.42 -6.88 4.72
C GLN A 138 -16.30 -7.29 5.91
N ALA A 139 -17.14 -6.39 6.40
CA ALA A 139 -18.11 -6.74 7.43
C ALA A 139 -19.21 -7.65 6.86
N GLN A 140 -19.72 -8.54 7.70
CA GLN A 140 -20.84 -9.42 7.41
C GLN A 140 -21.67 -9.61 8.68
N LEU A 141 -22.98 -9.88 8.53
CA LEU A 141 -23.79 -10.26 9.68
C LEU A 141 -23.43 -11.68 10.11
N TYR A 142 -23.18 -11.87 11.41
CA TYR A 142 -22.77 -13.18 11.94
C TYR A 142 -23.91 -14.19 11.89
N GLU A 143 -25.12 -13.76 12.24
CA GLU A 143 -26.31 -14.59 12.29
C GLU A 143 -26.90 -14.87 10.90
N HIS A 144 -26.64 -13.97 9.94
CA HIS A 144 -27.18 -14.01 8.57
C HIS A 144 -26.10 -13.68 7.53
N PRO A 145 -25.09 -14.55 7.32
CA PRO A 145 -24.00 -14.29 6.37
C PRO A 145 -24.45 -14.14 4.92
N GLU A 146 -25.65 -14.63 4.58
CA GLU A 146 -26.29 -14.49 3.27
C GLU A 146 -26.85 -13.08 3.02
N CYS A 147 -27.02 -12.27 4.07
CA CYS A 147 -27.46 -10.89 3.94
C CYS A 147 -26.33 -10.04 3.37
N ASP A 148 -26.64 -9.28 2.32
CA ASP A 148 -25.73 -8.30 1.74
C ASP A 148 -25.60 -7.08 2.66
N TYR A 149 -24.77 -7.21 3.70
CA TYR A 149 -24.40 -6.13 4.60
C TYR A 149 -23.18 -5.40 4.05
N ASN A 150 -23.43 -4.43 3.19
CA ASN A 150 -22.39 -3.56 2.66
C ASN A 150 -22.32 -2.24 3.45
N GLU A 151 -21.35 -2.11 4.35
CA GLU A 151 -21.06 -0.87 5.08
C GLU A 151 -20.05 0.05 4.36
N GLY A 152 -19.74 -0.24 3.08
CA GLY A 152 -18.85 0.55 2.24
C GLY A 152 -17.35 0.37 2.53
N ARG A 153 -16.95 -0.45 3.50
CA ARG A 153 -15.53 -0.70 3.81
C ARG A 153 -15.06 -2.05 3.28
N ARG A 154 -14.01 -2.03 2.45
CA ARG A 154 -13.36 -3.22 1.91
C ARG A 154 -11.86 -3.19 2.19
N ILE A 155 -11.30 -4.33 2.58
CA ILE A 155 -9.86 -4.50 2.77
C ILE A 155 -9.38 -5.53 1.75
N CYS A 156 -8.46 -5.11 0.89
CA CYS A 156 -7.82 -5.97 -0.12
C CYS A 156 -6.37 -6.21 0.30
N ILE A 157 -5.94 -7.47 0.34
CA ILE A 157 -4.60 -7.85 0.83
C ILE A 157 -3.94 -8.70 -0.25
N LEU A 158 -3.16 -8.06 -1.10
CA LEU A 158 -2.36 -8.71 -2.13
C LEU A 158 -1.11 -9.35 -1.48
N THR A 159 -0.77 -10.57 -1.88
CA THR A 159 0.42 -11.27 -1.40
C THR A 159 1.42 -11.55 -2.51
N ASN A 160 2.64 -11.95 -2.14
CA ASN A 160 3.63 -12.48 -3.08
C ASN A 160 3.51 -14.00 -3.33
N LYS A 161 2.36 -14.62 -2.97
CA LYS A 161 2.06 -16.04 -3.12
C LYS A 161 0.87 -16.24 -4.06
N GLY A 162 0.50 -17.49 -4.30
CA GLY A 162 -0.71 -17.83 -5.05
C GLY A 162 -0.71 -17.45 -6.53
N ILE A 163 0.46 -17.22 -7.13
CA ILE A 163 0.56 -16.76 -8.53
C ILE A 163 -0.14 -17.69 -9.54
N GLU A 164 -0.11 -19.00 -9.31
CA GLU A 164 -0.77 -20.00 -10.15
C GLU A 164 -2.31 -19.90 -10.10
N LYS A 165 -2.86 -19.33 -9.02
CA LYS A 165 -4.30 -19.07 -8.85
C LYS A 165 -4.70 -17.67 -9.35
N ALA A 166 -3.73 -16.80 -9.64
CA ALA A 166 -3.99 -15.40 -9.94
C ALA A 166 -4.44 -15.20 -11.41
N PRO A 167 -5.35 -14.24 -11.66
CA PRO A 167 -5.63 -13.78 -13.03
C PRO A 167 -4.37 -13.26 -13.72
N GLU A 168 -4.28 -13.40 -15.04
CA GLU A 168 -3.08 -13.02 -15.82
C GLU A 168 -2.63 -11.57 -15.58
N LYS A 169 -3.58 -10.63 -15.45
CA LYS A 169 -3.27 -9.20 -15.19
C LYS A 169 -2.67 -8.95 -13.80
N LEU A 170 -2.94 -9.81 -12.82
CA LEU A 170 -2.46 -9.70 -11.44
C LEU A 170 -1.08 -10.32 -11.24
N LYS A 171 -0.71 -11.34 -12.03
CA LYS A 171 0.59 -12.03 -11.93
C LYS A 171 1.80 -11.08 -11.95
N PRO A 172 1.89 -10.07 -12.83
CA PRO A 172 3.01 -9.13 -12.81
C PRO A 172 3.09 -8.32 -11.52
N VAL A 173 1.95 -8.00 -10.90
CA VAL A 173 1.91 -7.29 -9.61
C VAL A 173 2.41 -8.20 -8.48
N ILE A 174 1.99 -9.47 -8.45
CA ILE A 174 2.52 -10.47 -7.50
C ILE A 174 4.04 -10.61 -7.67
N GLN A 175 4.53 -10.61 -8.92
CA GLN A 175 5.96 -10.70 -9.19
C GLN A 175 6.72 -9.48 -8.64
N LEU A 176 6.18 -8.26 -8.74
CA LEU A 176 6.76 -7.07 -8.12
C LEU A 176 6.96 -7.26 -6.61
N LEU A 177 6.01 -7.91 -5.92
CA LEU A 177 6.06 -8.15 -4.47
C LEU A 177 7.08 -9.20 -4.04
N THR A 178 7.66 -9.95 -4.97
CA THR A 178 8.79 -10.84 -4.67
C THR A 178 10.09 -10.07 -4.46
N GLY A 179 10.16 -8.80 -4.89
CA GLY A 179 11.37 -7.97 -4.85
C GLY A 179 12.46 -8.43 -5.83
N LYS A 180 12.19 -9.44 -6.66
CA LYS A 180 13.13 -9.91 -7.68
C LYS A 180 13.02 -9.04 -8.92
N ASN A 181 14.16 -8.69 -9.49
CA ASN A 181 14.24 -8.00 -10.76
C ASN A 181 14.27 -9.03 -11.90
N GLU A 182 13.10 -9.55 -12.26
CA GLU A 182 12.93 -10.50 -13.35
C GLU A 182 12.48 -9.77 -14.63
N GLU A 183 12.89 -10.27 -15.80
CA GLU A 183 12.37 -9.79 -17.07
C GLU A 183 11.02 -10.45 -17.35
N LEU A 184 9.95 -9.65 -17.29
CA LEU A 184 8.60 -10.08 -17.63
C LEU A 184 8.13 -9.39 -18.91
N ASN A 185 7.43 -10.15 -19.75
CA ASN A 185 6.77 -9.61 -20.94
C ASN A 185 5.41 -9.00 -20.58
N ASP A 186 5.41 -8.01 -19.69
CA ASP A 186 4.24 -7.22 -19.31
C ASP A 186 4.62 -5.73 -19.33
N ASP A 187 3.74 -4.90 -19.88
CA ASP A 187 4.01 -3.47 -20.06
C ASP A 187 4.05 -2.71 -18.73
N PHE A 188 3.05 -2.93 -17.88
CA PHE A 188 2.94 -2.30 -16.56
C PHE A 188 4.13 -2.61 -15.66
N TYR A 189 4.52 -3.89 -15.58
CA TYR A 189 5.70 -4.30 -14.82
C TYR A 189 6.95 -3.55 -15.29
N ARG A 190 7.17 -3.46 -16.61
CA ARG A 190 8.32 -2.73 -17.17
C ARG A 190 8.25 -1.23 -16.87
N ARG A 191 7.06 -0.62 -16.94
CA ARG A 191 6.85 0.79 -16.56
C ARG A 191 7.16 1.04 -15.09
N ILE A 192 6.71 0.18 -14.17
CA ILE A 192 7.08 0.26 -12.75
C ILE A 192 8.60 0.14 -12.55
N GLN A 193 9.25 -0.84 -13.18
CA GLN A 193 10.70 -1.00 -13.07
C GLN A 193 11.47 0.20 -13.66
N ALA A 194 10.98 0.80 -14.75
CA ALA A 194 11.53 2.01 -15.33
C ALA A 194 11.36 3.21 -14.37
N ALA A 195 10.17 3.40 -13.80
CA ALA A 195 9.89 4.44 -12.82
C ALA A 195 10.77 4.30 -11.57
N VAL A 196 11.00 3.07 -11.06
CA VAL A 196 11.95 2.81 -9.97
C VAL A 196 13.37 3.27 -10.33
N LYS A 197 13.82 3.02 -11.55
CA LYS A 197 15.16 3.46 -12.00
C LYS A 197 15.22 4.98 -12.11
N GLU A 198 14.20 5.60 -12.70
CA GLU A 198 14.12 7.04 -12.91
C GLU A 198 14.09 7.79 -11.58
N ILE A 199 13.20 7.40 -10.67
CA ILE A 199 13.02 8.08 -9.38
C ILE A 199 14.28 7.98 -8.50
N LYS A 200 15.06 6.89 -8.63
CA LYS A 200 16.33 6.73 -7.92
C LYS A 200 17.45 7.64 -8.46
N THR A 201 17.26 8.30 -9.61
CA THR A 201 18.19 9.33 -10.10
C THR A 201 17.94 10.69 -9.45
N ASP A 202 16.77 10.89 -8.83
CA ASP A 202 16.44 12.13 -8.13
C ASP A 202 17.30 12.29 -6.87
N PRO A 203 18.08 13.39 -6.74
CA PRO A 203 18.90 13.65 -5.56
C PRO A 203 18.12 13.74 -4.24
N GLU A 204 16.87 14.21 -4.26
CA GLU A 204 16.02 14.29 -3.07
C GLU A 204 15.58 12.89 -2.63
N VAL A 205 15.09 12.07 -3.57
CA VAL A 205 14.68 10.69 -3.29
C VAL A 205 15.87 9.90 -2.75
N ARG A 206 17.04 10.05 -3.37
CA ARG A 206 18.28 9.45 -2.90
C ARG A 206 18.62 9.87 -1.47
N ARG A 207 18.54 11.17 -1.16
CA ARG A 207 18.80 11.68 0.20
C ARG A 207 17.82 11.07 1.21
N SER A 208 16.54 11.06 0.89
CA SER A 208 15.48 10.48 1.73
C SER A 208 15.69 8.99 1.98
N ALA A 209 16.05 8.23 0.93
CA ALA A 209 16.33 6.81 1.02
C ALA A 209 17.60 6.51 1.85
N MET A 210 18.67 7.29 1.68
CA MET A 210 19.90 7.13 2.47
C MET A 210 19.65 7.40 3.96
N ASN A 211 18.92 8.46 4.29
CA ASN A 211 18.51 8.76 5.67
C ASN A 211 17.65 7.63 6.26
N TRP A 212 16.76 7.04 5.45
CA TRP A 212 15.93 5.91 5.87
C TRP A 212 16.80 4.65 6.16
N LEU A 213 17.75 4.33 5.28
CA LEU A 213 18.66 3.20 5.44
C LEU A 213 19.54 3.34 6.69
N GLU A 214 20.06 4.54 6.96
CA GLU A 214 20.87 4.80 8.16
C GLU A 214 20.06 4.57 9.44
N LYS A 215 18.80 5.01 9.48
CA LYS A 215 17.89 4.76 10.60
C LYS A 215 17.58 3.27 10.76
N GLU A 216 17.30 2.56 9.67
CA GLU A 216 17.07 1.10 9.71
C GLU A 216 18.29 0.35 10.26
N ASP A 217 19.50 0.71 9.81
CA ASP A 217 20.73 0.08 10.28
C ASP A 217 20.99 0.39 11.76
N ALA A 218 20.68 1.60 12.24
CA ALA A 218 20.80 1.95 13.65
C ALA A 218 19.85 1.11 14.53
N ILE A 219 18.56 1.04 14.17
CA ILE A 219 17.56 0.23 14.89
C ILE A 219 17.98 -1.25 14.92
N ARG A 220 18.52 -1.77 13.82
CA ARG A 220 19.00 -3.16 13.75
C ARG A 220 20.23 -3.40 14.61
N ARG A 221 21.09 -2.41 14.85
CA ARG A 221 22.25 -2.53 15.75
C ARG A 221 21.80 -2.49 17.20
N GLU A 222 20.95 -1.53 17.58
CA GLU A 222 20.38 -1.44 18.92
C GLU A 222 19.66 -2.73 19.32
N GLY A 223 18.80 -3.27 18.44
CA GLY A 223 18.11 -4.54 18.70
C GLY A 223 19.01 -5.79 18.78
N ARG A 224 20.28 -5.71 18.34
CA ARG A 224 21.29 -6.76 18.53
C ARG A 224 22.10 -6.59 19.81
N GLU A 225 22.22 -5.36 20.30
CA GLU A 225 22.93 -5.03 21.55
C GLU A 225 22.03 -5.26 22.78
N GLU A 226 20.72 -5.12 22.62
CA GLU A 226 19.71 -5.35 23.67
C GLU A 226 19.21 -6.80 23.79
N GLY A 227 19.66 -7.71 22.91
CA GLY A 227 19.28 -9.13 22.85
C GLY A 227 20.43 -10.08 23.15
#